data_AF-A0A2M8PWB7-F1
#
_entry.id   AF-A0A2M8PWB7-F1
#
_cell.length_a   1.000
_cell.length_b   1.000
_cell.length_c   1.000
_cell.angle_alpha   90.00
_cell.angle_beta   90.00
_cell.angle_gamma   90.00
#
_symmetry.space_group_name_H-M   'P 1'
#
loop_
_entity.id
_entity.type
_entity.pdbx_description
1 polymer ?
#
loop_
_entity_poly.entity_id
_entity_poly.type
_entity_poly.pdbx_seq_one_letter_code
_entity_poly.pdbx_strand_id
1 'polypeptide(L)'
;MGVGMLEEIWRILNYDGEYVLFLGILFVVIVNHYYWRYDRLARLQPQSSLPLLDTCLEVSVLVAAWNDTDFIEKHIQSFLALSYPSKQLIL
;
A
#
# COMPACT_ATOMS: atom_id res chain seq x y z
N MET A 1 -36.94 2.99 22.36
CA MET A 1 -36.94 2.61 20.91
C MET A 1 -35.70 1.82 20.48
N GLY A 2 -34.69 1.55 21.33
CA GLY A 2 -33.44 0.89 20.91
C GLY A 2 -33.35 -0.63 21.13
N VAL A 3 -34.13 -1.21 22.05
CA VAL A 3 -33.98 -2.63 22.44
C VAL A 3 -34.57 -3.58 21.38
N GLY A 4 -35.73 -3.24 20.79
CA GLY A 4 -36.35 -4.07 19.74
C GLY A 4 -35.51 -4.16 18.45
N MET A 5 -34.75 -3.13 18.12
CA MET A 5 -33.90 -3.13 16.92
C MET A 5 -32.72 -4.10 17.05
N LEU A 6 -32.16 -4.25 18.26
CA LEU A 6 -31.08 -5.18 18.53
C LEU A 6 -31.55 -6.64 18.48
N GLU A 7 -32.77 -6.92 18.96
CA GLU A 7 -33.34 -8.26 18.88
C GLU A 7 -33.71 -8.65 17.44
N GLU A 8 -34.17 -7.69 16.64
CA GLU A 8 -34.43 -7.89 15.20
C GLU A 8 -33.14 -8.27 14.47
N ILE A 9 -32.04 -7.56 14.74
CA ILE A 9 -30.71 -7.84 14.17
C ILE A 9 -30.20 -9.21 14.62
N TRP A 10 -30.33 -9.54 15.91
CA TRP A 10 -29.91 -10.83 16.44
C TRP A 10 -30.69 -11.99 15.83
N ARG A 11 -32.00 -11.82 15.63
CA ARG A 11 -32.84 -12.83 14.99
C ARG A 11 -32.45 -13.03 13.53
N ILE A 12 -32.17 -11.96 12.78
CA ILE A 12 -31.71 -12.04 11.39
C ILE A 12 -30.34 -12.70 11.31
N LEU A 13 -29.42 -12.39 12.23
CA LEU A 13 -28.10 -13.01 12.28
C LEU A 13 -28.18 -14.53 12.59
N ASN A 14 -29.12 -14.93 13.43
CA ASN A 14 -29.16 -16.28 14.01
C ASN A 14 -30.12 -17.24 13.28
N TYR A 15 -31.03 -16.74 12.44
CA TYR A 15 -31.97 -17.58 11.71
C TYR A 15 -31.34 -18.24 10.48
N ASP A 16 -30.36 -17.58 9.86
CA ASP A 16 -29.79 -17.98 8.56
C ASP A 16 -28.30 -17.59 8.43
N GLY A 17 -27.49 -18.00 9.41
CA GLY A 17 -26.06 -17.65 9.50
C GLY A 17 -25.25 -18.06 8.26
N GLU A 18 -25.67 -19.09 7.54
CA GLU A 18 -25.07 -19.49 6.26
C GLU A 18 -25.24 -18.41 5.18
N TYR A 19 -26.44 -17.84 5.03
CA TYR A 19 -26.70 -16.81 4.04
C TYR A 19 -25.97 -15.52 4.40
N VAL A 20 -25.95 -15.13 5.67
CA VAL A 20 -25.21 -13.93 6.12
C VAL A 20 -23.72 -14.08 5.82
N LEU A 21 -23.15 -15.25 6.06
CA LEU A 21 -21.76 -15.55 5.75
C LEU A 21 -21.50 -15.53 4.24
N PHE A 22 -22.36 -16.14 3.43
CA PHE A 22 -22.28 -16.09 1.97
C PHE A 22 -22.38 -14.65 1.45
N LEU A 23 -23.29 -13.84 1.98
CA LEU A 23 -23.47 -12.44 1.59
C LEU A 23 -22.23 -11.60 1.95
N GLY A 24 -21.66 -11.82 3.12
CA GLY A 24 -20.42 -11.20 3.56
C GLY A 24 -19.23 -11.56 2.66
N ILE A 25 -19.04 -12.85 2.35
CA ILE A 25 -17.99 -13.31 1.44
C ILE A 25 -18.18 -12.72 0.05
N LEU A 26 -19.41 -12.77 -0.48
CA LEU A 26 -19.73 -12.24 -1.80
C LEU A 26 -19.40 -10.74 -1.89
N PHE A 27 -19.75 -9.98 -0.85
CA PHE A 27 -19.43 -8.56 -0.76
C PHE A 27 -17.91 -8.31 -0.79
N VAL A 28 -17.14 -9.05 0.02
CA VAL A 28 -15.68 -8.93 0.04
C VAL A 28 -15.06 -9.27 -1.31
N VAL A 29 -15.54 -10.33 -1.98
CA VAL A 29 -15.06 -10.73 -3.31
C VAL A 29 -15.32 -9.63 -4.35
N ILE A 30 -16.52 -9.04 -4.35
CA ILE A 30 -16.89 -7.96 -5.29
C ILE A 30 -16.02 -6.73 -5.06
N VAL A 31 -15.86 -6.30 -3.80
CA VAL A 31 -15.02 -5.14 -3.46
C VAL A 31 -13.57 -5.39 -3.87
N ASN A 32 -13.02 -6.54 -3.50
CA ASN A 32 -11.63 -6.89 -3.85
C ASN A 32 -11.43 -6.94 -5.38
N HIS A 33 -12.39 -7.50 -6.12
CA HIS A 33 -12.35 -7.53 -7.58
C HIS A 33 -12.40 -6.12 -8.19
N TYR A 34 -13.18 -5.21 -7.60
CA TYR A 34 -13.24 -3.81 -8.04
C TYR A 34 -11.91 -3.09 -7.82
N TYR A 35 -11.30 -3.24 -6.63
CA TYR A 35 -9.98 -2.69 -6.32
C TYR A 35 -8.88 -3.27 -7.23
N TRP A 36 -8.91 -4.57 -7.49
CA TRP A 36 -7.92 -5.21 -8.37
C TRP A 36 -8.02 -4.71 -9.81
N ARG A 37 -9.23 -4.45 -10.31
CA ARG A 37 -9.43 -3.85 -11.63
C ARG A 37 -8.90 -2.41 -11.68
N TYR A 38 -9.08 -1.64 -10.62
CA TYR A 38 -8.56 -0.28 -10.53
C TYR A 38 -7.03 -0.25 -10.49
N ASP A 39 -6.41 -1.12 -9.68
CA ASP A 39 -4.94 -1.25 -9.63
C ASP A 39 -4.37 -1.71 -10.98
N ARG A 40 -5.04 -2.66 -11.66
CA ARG A 40 -4.63 -3.07 -13.01
C ARG A 40 -4.71 -1.91 -14.01
N LEU A 41 -5.74 -1.07 -13.95
CA LEU A 41 -5.85 0.11 -14.81
C LEU A 41 -4.80 1.17 -14.47
N ALA A 42 -4.45 1.35 -13.18
CA ALA A 42 -3.38 2.25 -12.76
C ALA A 42 -2.00 1.80 -13.26
N ARG A 43 -1.73 0.48 -13.28
CA ARG A 43 -0.48 -0.09 -13.83
C ARG A 43 -0.37 0.01 -15.36
N LEU A 44 -1.50 0.14 -16.05
CA LEU A 44 -1.56 0.34 -17.51
C LEU A 44 -1.47 1.81 -17.90
N GLN A 45 -1.50 2.75 -16.93
CA GLN A 45 -1.17 4.13 -17.25
C GLN A 45 0.30 4.19 -17.68
N PRO A 46 0.62 4.83 -18.81
CA PRO A 46 2.00 5.04 -19.20
C PRO A 46 2.68 5.78 -18.05
N GLN A 47 3.78 5.21 -17.56
CA GLN A 47 4.62 5.86 -16.55
C GLN A 47 4.83 7.31 -16.98
N SER A 48 4.27 8.22 -16.18
CA SER A 48 4.42 9.66 -16.39
C SER A 48 5.90 9.92 -16.63
N SER A 49 6.21 10.49 -17.79
CA SER A 49 7.58 10.78 -18.20
C SER A 49 8.28 11.50 -17.06
N LEU A 50 9.28 10.82 -16.49
CA LEU A 50 10.13 11.36 -15.43
C LEU A 50 10.59 12.76 -15.85
N PRO A 51 10.50 13.77 -14.97
CA PRO A 51 11.00 15.10 -15.29
C PRO A 51 12.49 14.98 -15.60
N LEU A 52 12.87 15.36 -16.82
CA LEU A 52 14.26 15.36 -17.26
C LEU A 52 14.90 16.59 -16.59
N LEU A 53 15.59 16.36 -15.46
CA LEU A 53 16.38 17.40 -14.81
C LEU A 53 17.64 17.63 -15.65
N ASP A 54 17.69 18.77 -16.32
CA ASP A 54 18.82 19.22 -17.16
C ASP A 54 20.08 19.58 -16.36
N THR A 55 20.00 19.51 -15.02
CA THR A 55 21.06 19.90 -14.10
C THR A 55 21.33 18.78 -13.11
N CYS A 56 22.55 18.26 -13.14
CA CYS A 56 23.02 17.30 -12.15
C CYS A 56 23.44 18.07 -10.90
N LEU A 57 22.48 18.34 -10.01
CA LEU A 57 22.75 18.95 -8.71
C LEU A 57 23.42 17.91 -7.81
N GLU A 58 24.48 18.29 -7.09
CA GLU A 58 25.09 17.39 -6.11
C GLU A 58 24.10 17.11 -4.97
N VAL A 59 23.72 15.84 -4.79
CA VAL A 59 22.77 15.42 -3.76
C VAL A 59 23.51 14.74 -2.61
N SER A 60 23.45 15.36 -1.42
CA SER A 60 23.94 14.78 -0.17
C SER A 60 22.78 14.14 0.58
N VAL A 61 22.89 12.85 0.91
CA VAL A 61 21.88 12.13 1.70
C VAL A 61 22.46 11.83 3.07
N LEU A 62 21.84 12.39 4.10
CA LEU A 62 22.12 12.13 5.51
C LEU A 62 21.21 11.00 6.00
N VAL A 63 21.80 9.86 6.37
CA VAL A 63 21.05 8.74 6.93
C VAL A 63 21.33 8.68 8.43
N ALA A 64 20.43 9.22 9.24
CA ALA A 64 20.51 9.09 10.69
C ALA A 64 20.15 7.65 11.10
N ALA A 65 21.16 6.77 11.17
CA ALA A 65 20.98 5.37 11.56
C ALA A 65 21.22 5.20 13.07
N TRP A 66 20.16 5.19 13.87
CA TRP A 66 20.24 4.84 15.29
C TRP A 66 19.85 3.37 15.50
N ASN A 67 20.86 2.51 15.64
CA ASN A 67 20.73 1.09 16.03
C ASN A 67 20.00 0.16 15.02
N ASP A 68 20.13 0.43 13.72
CA ASP A 68 19.50 -0.35 12.63
C ASP A 68 20.51 -1.21 11.85
N THR A 69 21.33 -2.00 12.55
CA THR A 69 22.43 -2.77 11.96
C THR A 69 21.99 -3.67 10.80
N ASP A 70 20.80 -4.27 10.88
CA ASP A 70 20.26 -5.17 9.86
C ASP A 70 19.63 -4.45 8.64
N PHE A 71 19.34 -3.15 8.76
CA PHE A 71 18.67 -2.34 7.73
C PHE A 71 19.62 -1.39 7.00
N ILE A 72 20.76 -1.04 7.62
CA ILE A 72 21.79 -0.19 7.01
C ILE A 72 22.31 -0.82 5.71
N GLU A 73 22.57 -2.12 5.68
CA GLU A 73 23.13 -2.77 4.48
C GLU A 73 22.13 -2.75 3.30
N LYS A 74 20.85 -2.99 3.56
CA LYS A 74 19.79 -2.85 2.55
C LYS A 74 19.66 -1.41 2.06
N HIS A 75 19.82 -0.44 2.95
CA HIS A 75 19.74 0.98 2.61
C HIS A 75 20.93 1.44 1.75
N ILE A 76 22.15 0.98 2.08
CA ILE A 76 23.35 1.23 1.27
C ILE A 76 23.21 0.61 -0.12
N GLN A 77 22.74 -0.64 -0.22
CA GLN A 77 22.52 -1.30 -1.50
C GLN A 77 21.46 -0.56 -2.35
N SER A 78 20.37 -0.12 -1.72
CA SER A 78 19.35 0.70 -2.39
C SER A 78 19.92 2.05 -2.85
N PHE A 79 20.78 2.68 -2.05
CA PHE A 79 21.41 3.93 -2.41
C PHE A 79 22.39 3.76 -3.55
N LEU A 80 23.23 2.71 -3.53
CA LEU A 80 24.18 2.39 -4.61
C LEU A 80 23.48 2.11 -5.94
N ALA A 81 22.31 1.45 -5.91
CA ALA A 81 21.51 1.14 -7.09
C ALA A 81 20.94 2.37 -7.83
N LEU A 82 20.95 3.57 -7.22
CA LEU A 82 20.51 4.80 -7.90
C LEU A 82 21.52 5.20 -9.00
N SER A 83 21.09 5.28 -10.26
CA SER A 83 21.92 5.78 -11.37
C SER A 83 22.04 7.32 -11.37
N TYR A 84 22.37 7.93 -10.23
CA TYR A 84 22.58 9.38 -10.12
C TYR A 84 24.08 9.71 -10.25
N PRO A 85 24.49 10.63 -11.16
CA PRO A 85 25.91 10.86 -11.47
C PRO A 85 26.73 11.43 -10.31
N SER A 86 26.11 12.24 -9.44
CA SER A 86 26.79 12.99 -8.36
C SER A 86 26.02 12.86 -7.04
N LYS A 87 26.25 11.76 -6.31
CA LYS A 87 25.62 11.49 -5.01
C LYS A 87 26.67 11.19 -3.95
N GLN A 88 26.51 11.77 -2.76
CA GLN A 88 27.36 11.49 -1.60
C GLN A 88 26.50 10.93 -0.45
N LEU A 89 26.93 9.82 0.15
CA LEU A 89 26.30 9.23 1.32
C LEU A 89 27.10 9.60 2.56
N ILE A 90 26.44 10.24 3.54
CA ILE A 90 27.03 10.53 4.84
C ILE A 90 26.28 9.69 5.87
N LEU A 91 27.00 8.74 6.48
CA LEU A 91 26.55 7.84 7.54
C LEU A 91 26.93 8.40 8.91
#